data_AF-A0A7X5N4F7-F1
#
_entry.id   AF-A0A7X5N4F7-F1
#
_cell.length_a   1.000
_cell.length_b   1.000
_cell.length_c   1.000
_cell.angle_alpha   90.00
_cell.angle_beta   90.00
_cell.angle_gamma   90.00
#
_symmetry.space_group_name_H-M   'P 1'
#
loop_
_entity.id
_entity.type
_entity.pdbx_description
1 polymer ?
#
loop_
_entity_poly.entity_id
_entity_poly.type
_entity_poly.pdbx_seq_one_letter_code
_entity_poly.pdbx_strand_id
1 'polypeptide(L)'
;TGLLNRSGVLEAMAEELQACAHGGHPLAVVLIDLDHFKLVNDEHGHLVGDAVLAKVGARLTACLRDSDKVGRYGGEELLLLLPGMS
;
A
#
# COMPACT_ATOMS: atom_id res chain seq x y z
N THR A 1 4.41 -4.44 -9.47
CA THR A 1 3.65 -3.26 -9.03
C THR A 1 4.50 -2.00 -8.92
N GLY A 2 5.81 -2.09 -8.62
CA GLY A 2 6.67 -0.90 -8.40
C GLY A 2 6.52 -0.27 -7.01
N LEU A 3 5.66 -0.84 -6.17
CA LEU A 3 5.47 -0.45 -4.78
C LEU A 3 6.53 -1.09 -3.86
N LEU A 4 6.64 -0.57 -2.64
CA LEU A 4 7.37 -1.25 -1.57
C LEU A 4 6.82 -2.69 -1.41
N ASN A 5 7.70 -3.64 -1.17
CA ASN A 5 7.28 -4.99 -0.80
C ASN A 5 6.90 -5.03 0.70
N ARG A 6 6.45 -6.20 1.17
CA ARG A 6 5.99 -6.37 2.56
C ARG A 6 7.03 -5.93 3.58
N SER A 7 8.29 -6.31 3.41
CA SER A 7 9.35 -5.92 4.33
C SER A 7 9.58 -4.41 4.29
N GLY A 8 9.68 -3.82 3.09
CA GLY A 8 9.93 -2.40 2.92
C GLY A 8 8.81 -1.51 3.46
N VAL A 9 7.54 -1.91 3.32
CA VAL A 9 6.43 -1.12 3.88
C VAL A 9 6.34 -1.22 5.41
N LEU A 10 6.76 -2.35 5.99
CA LEU A 10 6.83 -2.50 7.45
C LEU A 10 8.01 -1.75 8.07
N GLU A 11 9.17 -1.72 7.41
CA GLU A 11 10.29 -0.85 7.80
C GLU A 11 9.88 0.61 7.74
N ALA A 12 9.27 1.03 6.63
CA ALA A 12 8.73 2.38 6.48
C ALA A 12 7.70 2.73 7.57
N MET A 13 6.83 1.79 7.96
CA MET A 13 5.85 2.00 9.04
C MET A 13 6.55 2.23 10.37
N ALA A 14 7.60 1.48 10.68
CA ALA A 14 8.38 1.67 11.90
C ALA A 14 9.06 3.06 11.94
N GLU A 15 9.60 3.51 10.81
CA GLU A 15 10.17 4.86 10.66
C GLU A 15 9.11 5.94 10.86
N GLU A 16 7.96 5.83 10.19
CA GLU A 16 6.87 6.82 10.30
C GLU A 16 6.29 6.88 11.71
N LEU A 17 6.17 5.73 12.40
CA LEU A 17 5.74 5.69 13.80
C LEU A 17 6.68 6.51 14.69
N GLN A 18 8.00 6.36 14.51
CA GLN A 18 8.98 7.14 15.26
C GLN A 18 8.90 8.63 14.87
N ALA A 19 8.86 8.96 13.59
CA ALA A 19 8.81 10.34 13.11
C ALA A 19 7.56 11.07 13.60
N CYS A 20 6.38 10.45 13.48
CA CYS A 20 5.11 10.99 13.93
C CYS A 20 5.07 11.19 15.45
N ALA A 21 5.59 10.23 16.22
CA ALA A 21 5.70 10.35 17.67
C ALA A 21 6.60 11.52 18.09
N HIS A 22 7.73 11.73 17.43
CA HIS A 22 8.62 12.86 17.71
C HIS A 22 8.03 14.21 17.25
N GLY A 23 7.31 14.22 16.14
CA GLY A 23 6.68 15.44 15.59
C GLY A 23 5.36 15.82 16.27
N GLY A 24 4.78 14.96 17.10
CA GLY A 24 3.48 15.20 17.72
C GLY A 24 2.32 15.15 16.72
N HIS A 25 2.46 14.38 15.64
CA HIS A 25 1.43 14.21 14.61
C HIS A 25 0.92 12.76 14.61
N PRO A 26 -0.37 12.52 14.26
CA PRO A 26 -0.88 11.16 14.14
C PRO A 26 -0.32 10.46 12.89
N LEU A 27 -0.29 9.13 12.93
CA LEU A 27 -0.09 8.28 11.75
C LEU A 27 -1.37 7.49 11.50
N ALA A 28 -2.03 7.73 10.36
CA ALA A 28 -3.12 6.85 9.92
C ALA A 28 -2.54 5.71 9.06
N VAL A 29 -3.08 4.50 9.26
CA VAL A 29 -2.69 3.29 8.53
C VAL A 29 -3.94 2.70 7.88
N VAL A 30 -3.86 2.42 6.59
CA VAL A 30 -4.98 1.83 5.83
C VAL A 30 -4.51 0.53 5.20
N LEU A 31 -5.15 -0.58 5.56
CA LEU A 31 -5.01 -1.86 4.87
C LEU A 31 -6.15 -1.98 3.86
N ILE A 32 -5.79 -2.11 2.59
CA ILE A 32 -6.70 -2.28 1.47
C ILE A 32 -6.62 -3.73 1.01
N ASP A 33 -7.75 -4.39 0.90
CA ASP A 33 -7.91 -5.69 0.26
C ASP A 33 -8.63 -5.52 -1.08
N LEU A 34 -8.21 -6.24 -2.14
CA LEU A 34 -8.87 -6.16 -3.44
C LEU A 34 -9.96 -7.22 -3.55
N ASP A 35 -11.21 -6.76 -3.45
CA ASP A 35 -12.38 -7.62 -3.56
C ASP A 35 -12.35 -8.50 -4.81
N HIS A 36 -12.63 -9.78 -4.63
CA HIS A 36 -12.72 -10.78 -5.70
C HIS A 36 -11.45 -10.90 -6.56
N PHE A 37 -10.28 -10.50 -6.09
CA PHE A 37 -9.06 -10.58 -6.89
C PHE A 37 -8.67 -12.02 -7.28
N LYS A 38 -9.03 -13.01 -6.46
CA LYS A 38 -8.94 -14.43 -6.84
C LYS A 38 -9.75 -14.76 -8.12
N LEU A 39 -10.95 -14.20 -8.28
CA LEU A 39 -11.78 -14.43 -9.47
C LEU A 39 -11.07 -13.90 -10.72
N VAL A 40 -10.43 -12.73 -10.64
CA VAL A 40 -9.62 -12.18 -11.73
C VAL A 40 -8.48 -13.13 -12.12
N ASN A 41 -7.78 -13.71 -11.13
CA ASN A 41 -6.73 -14.69 -11.40
C ASN A 41 -7.28 -15.97 -12.03
N ASP A 42 -8.42 -16.45 -11.54
CA ASP A 42 -9.02 -17.70 -12.01
C ASP A 42 -9.58 -17.56 -13.45
N GLU A 43 -10.15 -16.41 -13.80
CA GLU A 43 -10.75 -16.15 -15.12
C GLU A 43 -9.73 -15.67 -16.18
N HIS A 44 -8.69 -14.95 -15.77
CA HIS A 44 -7.78 -14.27 -16.69
C HIS A 44 -6.30 -14.64 -16.51
N GLY A 45 -5.97 -15.45 -15.51
CA GLY A 45 -4.62 -15.88 -15.19
C GLY A 45 -3.81 -14.84 -14.40
N HIS A 46 -2.77 -15.33 -13.72
CA HIS A 46 -1.94 -14.53 -12.82
C HIS A 46 -1.25 -13.33 -13.46
N LEU A 47 -0.90 -13.41 -14.75
CA LEU A 47 -0.28 -12.27 -15.46
C LEU A 47 -1.23 -11.06 -15.53
N VAL A 48 -2.54 -11.31 -15.70
CA VAL A 48 -3.55 -10.25 -15.69
C VAL A 48 -3.76 -9.74 -14.27
N GLY A 49 -3.79 -10.62 -13.27
CA GLY A 49 -3.81 -10.22 -11.86
C GLY A 49 -2.66 -9.30 -11.49
N ASP A 50 -1.43 -9.63 -11.91
CA ASP A 50 -0.25 -8.80 -11.67
C ASP A 50 -0.36 -7.42 -12.35
N ALA A 51 -0.92 -7.36 -13.55
CA ALA A 51 -1.19 -6.11 -14.25
C ALA A 51 -2.25 -5.26 -13.53
N VAL A 52 -3.30 -5.90 -13.00
CA VAL A 52 -4.32 -5.24 -12.17
C VAL A 52 -3.69 -4.66 -10.90
N LEU A 53 -2.89 -5.44 -10.16
CA LEU A 53 -2.20 -4.96 -8.97
C LEU A 53 -1.26 -3.80 -9.28
N ALA A 54 -0.54 -3.84 -10.40
CA ALA A 54 0.33 -2.75 -10.81
C ALA A 54 -0.46 -1.48 -11.11
N LYS A 55 -1.62 -1.62 -11.78
CA LYS A 55 -2.47 -0.49 -12.12
C LYS A 55 -3.18 0.12 -10.91
N VAL A 56 -3.62 -0.72 -9.96
CA VAL A 56 -4.14 -0.25 -8.66
C VAL A 56 -3.05 0.49 -7.91
N GLY A 57 -1.85 -0.08 -7.79
CA GLY A 57 -0.71 0.57 -7.14
C GLY A 57 -0.40 1.94 -7.72
N ALA A 58 -0.30 2.04 -9.06
CA ALA A 58 -0.06 3.31 -9.74
C ALA A 58 -1.18 4.35 -9.49
N ARG A 59 -2.45 3.92 -9.45
CA ARG A 59 -3.59 4.80 -9.14
C ARG A 59 -3.55 5.31 -7.71
N LEU A 60 -3.22 4.44 -6.75
CA LEU A 60 -3.05 4.86 -5.36
C LEU A 60 -1.91 5.87 -5.24
N THR A 61 -0.73 5.56 -5.79
CA THR A 61 0.42 6.48 -5.76
C THR A 61 0.10 7.85 -6.37
N ALA A 62 -0.68 7.91 -7.45
CA ALA A 62 -1.08 9.18 -8.07
C ALA A 62 -2.02 10.04 -7.21
N CYS A 63 -2.72 9.45 -6.23
CA CYS A 63 -3.60 10.15 -5.29
C CYS A 63 -2.91 10.53 -3.97
N LEU A 64 -1.67 10.06 -3.76
CA LEU A 64 -0.93 10.22 -2.52
C LEU A 64 0.00 11.44 -2.57
N ARG A 65 0.27 12.01 -1.40
CA ARG A 65 1.29 13.07 -1.22
C ARG A 65 2.67 12.43 -1.19
N ASP A 66 3.71 13.24 -1.37
CA ASP A 66 5.11 12.78 -1.29
C ASP A 66 5.47 12.17 0.07
N SER A 67 4.82 12.61 1.15
CA SER A 67 4.99 12.08 2.51
C SER A 67 4.29 10.76 2.75
N ASP A 68 3.31 10.41 1.92
CA ASP A 68 2.51 9.21 2.10
C ASP A 68 3.24 8.04 1.47
N LYS A 69 3.16 6.86 2.09
CA LYS A 69 3.81 5.65 1.59
C LYS A 69 2.77 4.59 1.27
N VAL A 70 3.03 3.82 0.22
CA VAL A 70 2.20 2.67 -0.16
C VAL A 70 3.06 1.46 -0.51
N GLY A 71 2.66 0.29 -0.02
CA GLY A 71 3.35 -0.96 -0.26
C GLY A 71 2.40 -2.15 -0.43
N ARG A 72 2.89 -3.21 -1.06
CA ARG A 72 2.21 -4.50 -1.14
C ARG A 72 2.49 -5.30 0.13
N TYR A 73 1.47 -5.43 0.97
CA TYR A 73 1.55 -6.16 2.24
C TYR A 73 1.37 -7.67 2.04
N GLY A 74 0.43 -8.06 1.16
CA GLY A 74 0.07 -9.45 0.89
C GLY A 74 -0.05 -9.77 -0.60
N GLY A 75 -0.74 -10.86 -0.92
CA GLY A 75 -1.01 -11.27 -2.29
C GLY A 75 -1.83 -10.23 -3.04
N GLU A 76 -2.96 -9.81 -2.45
CA GLU A 76 -3.87 -8.80 -2.99
C GLU A 76 -4.02 -7.58 -2.06
N GLU A 77 -3.32 -7.60 -0.93
CA GLU A 77 -3.39 -6.56 0.10
C GLU A 77 -2.34 -5.46 -0.11
N LEU A 78 -2.76 -4.21 0.04
CA LEU A 78 -1.94 -3.00 -0.05
C LEU A 78 -2.03 -2.22 1.27
N LEU A 79 -0.90 -1.70 1.76
CA LEU A 79 -0.82 -0.94 2.99
C LEU A 79 -0.42 0.50 2.68
N LEU A 80 -1.21 1.47 3.15
CA LEU A 80 -0.92 2.89 3.08
C LEU A 80 -0.53 3.42 4.47
N LEU A 81 0.48 4.28 4.48
CA LEU A 81 0.95 5.03 5.65
C LEU A 81 0.72 6.51 5.36
N LEU A 82 -0.04 7.18 6.22
CA LEU A 82 -0.55 8.53 6.00
C LEU A 82 -0.19 9.43 7.21
N PRO A 83 1.06 9.95 7.26
CA PRO A 83 1.50 10.83 8.34
C PRO A 83 0.68 12.13 8.39
N GLY A 84 0.34 12.58 9.60
CA GLY A 84 -0.39 13.83 9.82
C GLY A 84 -1.88 13.80 9.46
N MET A 85 -2.45 12.62 9.21
CA MET A 85 -3.88 12.43 8.97
C MET A 85 -4.59 11.95 10.25
N SER A 86 -5.72 12.56 10.60
CA SER A 86 -6.52 12.29 11.80
C SER A 86 -7.96 11.90 11.46
#